data_AF-A0A099Y0H2-F1
#
_entry.id   AF-A0A099Y0H2-F1
#
_cell.length_a   1.000
_cell.length_b   1.000
_cell.length_c   1.000
_cell.angle_alpha   90.00
_cell.angle_beta   90.00
_cell.angle_gamma   90.00
#
_symmetry.space_group_name_H-M   'P 1'
#
loop_
_entity.id
_entity.type
_entity.pdbx_description
1 polymer ?
#
loop_
_entity_poly.entity_id
_entity_poly.type
_entity_poly.pdbx_seq_one_letter_code
_entity_poly.pdbx_strand_id
1 'polypeptide(L)'
;MYNHLVAVRQPDFDFGNEEPDFDWNSMSQKEMEEAFIKIDEASDKVALELERCQNTIPEYATSFLKKYLKIDNDKLGQLGTQKVLSIFNYLEFGFEVDFNHLEINATNGIIEFSTGNFPFGGLERFFITLKAFNMIPTECFDGFSVNEIQWESDFEYDFVELKNETEAYIQKFKS
;
A
#
# COMPACT_ATOMS: atom_id res chain seq x y z
N MET A 1 4.01 -3.47 -7.11
CA MET A 1 3.29 -2.58 -6.18
C MET A 1 2.30 -1.66 -6.88
N TYR A 2 2.70 -0.64 -7.66
CA TYR A 2 1.72 0.30 -8.26
C TYR A 2 0.56 -0.38 -9.01
N ASN A 3 0.86 -1.29 -9.95
CA ASN A 3 -0.17 -2.03 -10.69
C ASN A 3 -1.08 -2.85 -9.78
N HIS A 4 -0.55 -3.38 -8.68
CA HIS A 4 -1.34 -4.10 -7.67
C HIS A 4 -2.33 -3.15 -6.98
N LEU A 5 -1.86 -1.98 -6.56
CA LEU A 5 -2.70 -0.97 -5.92
C LEU A 5 -3.80 -0.43 -6.86
N VAL A 6 -3.50 -0.28 -8.15
CA VAL A 6 -4.50 0.07 -9.18
C VAL A 6 -5.55 -1.04 -9.34
N ALA A 7 -5.09 -2.30 -9.41
CA ALA A 7 -5.95 -3.44 -9.66
C ALA A 7 -6.95 -3.67 -8.52
N VAL A 8 -6.49 -3.65 -7.25
CA VAL A 8 -7.32 -3.87 -6.05
C VAL A 8 -8.52 -2.91 -5.95
N ARG A 9 -8.48 -1.78 -6.65
CA ARG A 9 -9.52 -0.74 -6.63
C ARG A 9 -10.52 -0.84 -7.77
N GLN A 10 -10.37 -1.80 -8.68
CA GLN A 10 -11.33 -1.99 -9.77
C GLN A 10 -12.61 -2.65 -9.23
N PRO A 11 -13.81 -2.25 -9.68
CA PRO A 11 -15.09 -2.76 -9.17
C PRO A 11 -15.24 -4.29 -9.21
N ASP A 12 -14.66 -4.92 -10.22
CA ASP A 12 -14.73 -6.38 -10.44
C ASP A 12 -13.41 -7.07 -10.07
N PHE A 13 -12.56 -6.42 -9.28
CA PHE A 13 -11.30 -7.02 -8.86
C PHE A 13 -11.54 -8.21 -7.93
N ASP A 14 -10.94 -9.33 -8.30
CA ASP A 14 -10.83 -10.52 -7.48
C ASP A 14 -9.34 -10.81 -7.29
N PHE A 15 -8.97 -11.22 -6.07
CA PHE A 15 -7.62 -11.69 -5.78
C PHE A 15 -7.31 -13.02 -6.46
N GLY A 16 -8.32 -13.69 -7.05
CA GLY A 16 -8.14 -14.89 -7.86
C GLY A 16 -7.71 -16.08 -7.01
N ASN A 17 -8.13 -16.12 -5.75
CA ASN A 17 -7.90 -17.29 -4.91
C ASN A 17 -8.74 -18.42 -5.51
N GLU A 18 -8.09 -19.36 -6.21
CA GLU A 18 -8.77 -20.51 -6.80
C GLU A 18 -9.46 -21.29 -5.69
N GLU A 19 -10.80 -21.25 -5.66
CA GLU A 19 -11.56 -22.16 -4.81
C GLU A 19 -11.31 -23.58 -5.34
N PRO A 20 -10.76 -24.48 -4.50
CA PRO A 20 -10.46 -25.82 -4.97
C PRO A 20 -11.75 -26.55 -5.32
N ASP A 21 -11.86 -26.99 -6.57
CA ASP A 21 -13.01 -27.74 -7.10
C ASP A 21 -12.87 -29.24 -6.77
N PHE A 22 -13.90 -29.81 -6.14
CA PHE A 22 -13.91 -31.19 -5.67
C PHE A 22 -15.15 -31.93 -6.15
N ASP A 23 -14.97 -33.15 -6.66
CA ASP A 23 -16.08 -34.05 -6.99
C ASP A 23 -16.60 -34.75 -5.72
N TRP A 24 -17.39 -34.02 -4.94
CA TRP A 24 -17.94 -34.46 -3.65
C TRP A 24 -18.69 -35.80 -3.71
N ASN A 25 -19.21 -36.18 -4.88
CA ASN A 25 -20.05 -37.37 -5.03
C ASN A 25 -19.24 -38.66 -5.21
N SER A 26 -17.95 -38.56 -5.58
CA SER A 26 -17.10 -39.74 -5.82
C SER A 26 -15.98 -39.92 -4.79
N MET A 27 -15.81 -38.97 -3.87
CA MET A 27 -14.73 -38.98 -2.88
C MET A 27 -14.98 -39.96 -1.74
N SER A 28 -13.91 -40.66 -1.34
CA SER A 28 -13.86 -41.41 -0.08
C SER A 28 -13.82 -40.48 1.13
N GLN A 29 -14.09 -41.03 2.32
CA GLN A 29 -14.06 -40.25 3.56
C GLN A 29 -12.70 -39.58 3.83
N LYS A 30 -11.59 -40.26 3.48
CA LYS A 30 -10.24 -39.70 3.63
C LYS A 30 -10.01 -38.53 2.66
N GLU A 31 -10.45 -38.67 1.42
CA GLU A 31 -10.33 -37.60 0.42
C GLU A 31 -11.20 -36.40 0.80
N MET A 32 -12.36 -36.63 1.40
CA MET A 32 -13.23 -35.58 1.93
C MET A 32 -12.56 -34.81 3.08
N GLU A 33 -11.89 -35.50 4.01
CA GLU A 33 -11.10 -34.85 5.07
C GLU A 33 -9.95 -34.01 4.51
N GLU A 34 -9.23 -34.51 3.50
CA GLU A 34 -8.17 -33.77 2.81
C GLU A 34 -8.72 -32.56 2.03
N ALA A 35 -9.93 -32.66 1.45
CA ALA A 35 -10.60 -31.55 0.78
C ALA A 35 -11.00 -30.44 1.76
N PHE A 36 -11.53 -30.79 2.93
CA PHE A 36 -11.87 -29.80 3.96
C PHE A 36 -10.64 -29.02 4.44
N ILE A 37 -9.49 -29.69 4.61
CA ILE A 37 -8.23 -29.03 4.98
C ILE A 37 -7.82 -28.01 3.90
N LYS A 38 -7.87 -28.41 2.62
CA LYS A 38 -7.55 -27.51 1.50
C LYS A 38 -8.49 -26.32 1.40
N ILE A 39 -9.78 -26.50 1.70
CA ILE A 39 -10.75 -25.39 1.75
C ILE A 39 -10.43 -24.45 2.91
N ASP A 40 -10.13 -24.99 4.09
CA ASP A 40 -9.77 -24.18 5.26
C ASP A 40 -8.52 -23.34 4.95
N GLU A 41 -7.48 -23.96 4.41
CA GLU A 41 -6.25 -23.29 3.97
C GLU A 41 -6.51 -22.23 2.87
N ALA A 42 -7.31 -22.56 1.85
CA ALA A 42 -7.69 -21.62 0.78
C ALA A 42 -8.60 -20.48 1.27
N SER A 43 -9.20 -20.61 2.46
CA SER A 43 -10.07 -19.60 3.07
C SER A 43 -9.38 -18.77 4.16
N ASP A 44 -8.14 -19.10 4.54
CA ASP A 44 -7.37 -18.35 5.53
C ASP A 44 -6.95 -16.99 4.96
N LYS A 45 -7.80 -16.00 5.23
CA LYS A 45 -7.60 -14.61 4.80
C LYS A 45 -6.26 -14.04 5.25
N VAL A 46 -5.76 -14.42 6.43
CA VAL A 46 -4.51 -13.87 6.97
C VAL A 46 -3.31 -14.48 6.24
N ALA A 47 -3.35 -15.78 5.96
CA ALA A 47 -2.31 -16.46 5.17
C ALA A 47 -2.25 -15.90 3.74
N LEU A 48 -3.41 -15.73 3.10
CA LEU A 48 -3.51 -15.16 1.75
C LEU A 48 -3.02 -13.71 1.68
N GLU A 49 -3.37 -12.88 2.67
CA GLU A 49 -2.89 -11.50 2.74
C GLU A 49 -1.36 -11.44 2.93
N LEU A 50 -0.83 -12.33 3.78
CA LEU A 50 0.62 -12.44 3.99
C LEU A 50 1.33 -12.87 2.70
N GLU A 51 0.80 -13.85 1.97
CA GLU A 51 1.33 -14.30 0.70
C GLU A 51 1.36 -13.16 -0.33
N ARG A 52 0.24 -12.44 -0.50
CA ARG A 52 0.17 -11.26 -1.37
C ARG A 52 1.20 -10.19 -0.99
N CYS A 53 1.34 -9.92 0.30
CA CYS A 53 2.31 -8.97 0.81
C CYS A 53 3.74 -9.39 0.44
N GLN A 54 4.09 -10.67 0.64
CA GLN A 54 5.41 -11.23 0.29
C GLN A 54 5.68 -11.22 -1.22
N ASN A 55 4.66 -11.47 -2.04
CA ASN A 55 4.77 -11.44 -3.50
C ASN A 55 4.86 -10.01 -4.06
N THR A 56 4.34 -9.01 -3.33
CA THR A 56 4.28 -7.62 -3.80
C THR A 56 5.41 -6.75 -3.25
N ILE A 57 5.87 -7.01 -2.03
CA ILE A 57 6.92 -6.24 -1.34
C ILE A 57 8.22 -7.06 -1.30
N PRO A 58 9.28 -6.63 -2.02
CA PRO A 58 10.54 -7.34 -2.02
C PRO A 58 11.23 -7.27 -0.65
N GLU A 59 12.08 -8.26 -0.34
CA GLU A 59 12.70 -8.40 1.00
C GLU A 59 13.50 -7.18 1.45
N TYR A 60 14.14 -6.44 0.51
CA TYR A 60 14.87 -5.22 0.84
C TYR A 60 13.91 -4.11 1.34
N ALA A 61 12.75 -3.96 0.71
CA ALA A 61 11.73 -3.00 1.12
C ALA A 61 11.10 -3.45 2.45
N THR A 62 10.80 -4.75 2.59
CA THR A 62 10.32 -5.36 3.84
C THR A 62 11.27 -5.07 5.00
N SER A 63 12.58 -5.17 4.78
CA SER A 63 13.60 -4.87 5.79
C SER A 63 13.62 -3.41 6.22
N PHE A 64 13.42 -2.48 5.27
CA PHE A 64 13.29 -1.05 5.57
C PHE A 64 12.01 -0.75 6.37
N LEU A 65 10.86 -1.30 5.95
CA LEU A 65 9.58 -1.11 6.63
C LEU A 65 9.58 -1.69 8.05
N LYS A 66 10.26 -2.83 8.28
CA LYS A 66 10.46 -3.38 9.63
C LYS A 66 11.20 -2.40 10.55
N LYS A 67 12.17 -1.63 10.03
CA LYS A 67 12.90 -0.62 10.81
C LYS A 67 12.01 0.57 11.15
N TYR A 68 11.23 1.06 10.19
CA TYR A 68 10.24 2.12 10.42
C TYR A 68 9.26 1.73 11.55
N LEU A 69 8.62 0.56 11.41
CA LEU A 69 7.64 0.09 12.40
C LEU A 69 8.25 -0.19 13.78
N LYS A 70 9.55 -0.49 13.85
CA LYS A 70 10.23 -0.72 15.12
C LYS A 70 10.18 0.53 16.01
N ILE A 71 10.31 1.73 15.43
CA ILE A 71 10.30 3.00 16.18
C ILE A 71 9.00 3.15 16.96
N ASP A 72 7.87 2.83 16.33
CA ASP A 72 6.55 2.92 16.96
C ASP A 72 6.26 1.73 17.87
N ASN A 73 6.66 0.52 17.47
CA ASN A 73 6.51 -0.68 18.30
C ASN A 73 7.28 -0.58 19.62
N ASP A 74 8.47 0.03 19.60
CA ASP A 74 9.26 0.29 20.81
C ASP A 74 8.53 1.26 21.76
N LYS A 75 7.69 2.16 21.22
CA LYS A 75 6.84 3.08 22.01
C LYS A 75 5.53 2.44 22.50
N LEU A 76 4.92 1.58 21.68
CA LEU A 76 3.60 0.97 21.93
C LEU A 76 3.63 -0.24 22.89
N GLY A 77 4.80 -0.86 23.08
CA GLY A 77 4.93 -2.04 23.95
C GLY A 77 4.12 -3.24 23.46
N GLN A 78 3.60 -4.08 24.38
CA GLN A 78 2.84 -5.29 24.05
C GLN A 78 1.41 -5.04 23.52
N LEU A 79 0.92 -3.80 23.58
CA LEU A 79 -0.49 -3.47 23.32
C LEU A 79 -0.83 -3.29 21.83
N GLY A 80 0.16 -3.27 20.93
CA GLY A 80 -0.09 -3.17 19.49
C GLY A 80 1.19 -3.21 18.66
N THR A 81 1.72 -4.41 18.41
CA THR A 81 2.85 -4.58 17.48
C THR A 81 2.35 -4.49 16.04
N GLN A 82 2.68 -3.39 15.35
CA GLN A 82 2.47 -3.26 13.93
C GLN A 82 3.46 -4.14 13.14
N LYS A 83 3.00 -4.69 12.02
CA LYS A 83 3.77 -5.56 11.13
C LYS A 83 3.76 -4.96 9.72
N VAL A 84 4.68 -5.37 8.85
CA VAL A 84 4.67 -4.92 7.44
C VAL A 84 3.31 -5.14 6.77
N LEU A 85 2.61 -6.21 7.16
CA LEU A 85 1.25 -6.49 6.74
C LEU A 85 0.27 -5.33 7.02
N SER A 86 0.41 -4.59 8.12
CA SER A 86 -0.48 -3.45 8.40
C SER A 86 -0.23 -2.26 7.48
N ILE A 87 1.00 -2.07 7.00
CA ILE A 87 1.30 -1.07 5.96
C ILE A 87 0.71 -1.53 4.62
N PHE A 88 0.86 -2.81 4.29
CA PHE A 88 0.30 -3.37 3.07
C PHE A 88 -1.23 -3.25 3.03
N ASN A 89 -1.92 -3.68 4.09
CA ASN A 89 -3.36 -3.53 4.26
C ASN A 89 -3.82 -2.07 4.16
N TYR A 90 -3.05 -1.16 4.76
CA TYR A 90 -3.29 0.26 4.65
C TYR A 90 -3.21 0.74 3.19
N LEU A 91 -2.20 0.33 2.43
CA LEU A 91 -2.08 0.72 1.03
C LEU A 91 -3.19 0.12 0.16
N GLU A 92 -3.63 -1.10 0.44
CA GLU A 92 -4.74 -1.75 -0.27
C GLU A 92 -6.07 -1.03 0.00
N PHE A 93 -6.40 -0.80 1.28
CA PHE A 93 -7.75 -0.41 1.69
C PHE A 93 -7.80 0.91 2.46
N GLY A 94 -6.85 1.16 3.36
CA GLY A 94 -6.88 2.31 4.26
C GLY A 94 -6.44 3.66 3.66
N PHE A 95 -5.75 3.65 2.51
CA PHE A 95 -5.27 4.88 1.88
C PHE A 95 -6.41 5.66 1.22
N GLU A 96 -7.47 4.97 0.76
CA GLU A 96 -8.69 5.58 0.22
C GLU A 96 -8.46 6.62 -0.89
N VAL A 97 -7.55 6.29 -1.81
CA VAL A 97 -7.27 7.07 -3.04
C VAL A 97 -7.46 6.20 -4.27
N ASP A 98 -7.71 6.81 -5.42
CA ASP A 98 -7.65 6.19 -6.73
C ASP A 98 -6.37 6.64 -7.43
N PHE A 99 -5.54 5.68 -7.86
CA PHE A 99 -4.31 5.97 -8.61
C PHE A 99 -4.66 6.21 -10.07
N ASN A 100 -4.45 7.44 -10.53
CA ASN A 100 -4.87 7.93 -11.84
C ASN A 100 -3.78 7.81 -12.90
N HIS A 101 -2.53 8.08 -12.49
CA HIS A 101 -1.41 8.12 -13.42
C HIS A 101 -0.09 7.75 -12.75
N LEU A 102 0.81 7.18 -13.54
CA LEU A 102 2.20 6.94 -13.19
C LEU A 102 3.06 7.31 -14.40
N GLU A 103 3.94 8.27 -14.20
CA GLU A 103 5.01 8.61 -15.13
C GLU A 103 6.34 8.25 -14.47
N ILE A 104 7.21 7.54 -15.19
CA ILE A 104 8.58 7.26 -14.75
C ILE A 104 9.53 7.59 -15.89
N ASN A 105 10.55 8.36 -15.59
CA ASN A 105 11.71 8.59 -16.45
C ASN A 105 12.99 8.07 -15.78
N ALA A 106 14.16 8.35 -16.37
CA ALA A 106 15.43 7.77 -15.92
C ALA A 106 15.80 8.12 -14.47
N THR A 107 15.34 9.26 -13.95
CA THR A 107 15.73 9.76 -12.61
C THR A 107 14.55 10.12 -11.73
N ASN A 108 13.39 10.43 -12.30
CA ASN A 108 12.23 10.96 -11.60
C ASN A 108 10.97 10.15 -11.96
N GLY A 109 9.96 10.25 -11.11
CA GLY A 109 8.63 9.76 -11.41
C GLY A 109 7.55 10.63 -10.77
N ILE A 110 6.37 10.61 -11.36
CA ILE A 110 5.18 11.31 -10.88
C ILE A 110 4.09 10.26 -10.69
N ILE A 111 3.46 10.29 -9.51
CA ILE A 111 2.29 9.47 -9.20
C ILE A 111 1.14 10.45 -8.97
N GLU A 112 0.11 10.34 -9.80
CA GLU A 112 -1.12 11.10 -9.61
C GLU A 112 -2.18 10.18 -9.01
N PHE A 113 -2.85 10.68 -7.99
CA PHE A 113 -3.99 10.01 -7.38
C PHE A 113 -5.05 11.05 -7.01
N SER A 114 -6.29 10.60 -6.92
CA SER A 114 -7.42 11.40 -6.45
C SER A 114 -8.03 10.74 -5.23
N THR A 115 -8.76 11.50 -4.43
CA THR A 115 -9.57 10.96 -3.35
C THR A 115 -10.97 11.55 -3.41
N GLY A 116 -11.96 10.74 -3.05
CA GLY A 116 -13.35 11.18 -2.91
C GLY A 116 -13.65 11.82 -1.55
N ASN A 117 -12.73 11.71 -0.58
CA ASN A 117 -12.96 12.07 0.82
C ASN A 117 -11.82 12.93 1.38
N PHE A 118 -12.13 13.85 2.29
CA PHE A 118 -11.12 14.57 3.06
C PHE A 118 -11.51 14.64 4.55
N PRO A 119 -10.61 14.29 5.50
CA PRO A 119 -9.26 13.76 5.27
C PRO A 119 -9.29 12.34 4.70
N PHE A 120 -8.32 12.00 3.85
CA PHE A 120 -8.06 10.63 3.38
C PHE A 120 -6.88 10.04 4.15
N GLY A 121 -6.56 8.76 3.93
CA GLY A 121 -5.44 8.11 4.59
C GLY A 121 -4.16 8.95 4.49
N GLY A 122 -3.48 9.17 5.62
CA GLY A 122 -2.28 10.00 5.68
C GLY A 122 -1.17 9.58 4.69
N LEU A 123 -0.52 10.56 4.08
CA LEU A 123 0.53 10.36 3.06
C LEU A 123 1.79 9.68 3.61
N GLU A 124 2.02 9.74 4.91
CA GLU A 124 3.24 9.26 5.56
C GLU A 124 3.56 7.79 5.21
N ARG A 125 2.61 6.87 5.44
CA ARG A 125 2.82 5.44 5.14
C ARG A 125 3.08 5.18 3.66
N PHE A 126 2.50 6.00 2.79
CA PHE A 126 2.75 5.93 1.36
C PHE A 126 4.18 6.40 1.02
N PHE A 127 4.63 7.54 1.56
CA PHE A 127 5.98 8.04 1.37
C PHE A 127 7.06 7.12 1.92
N ILE A 128 6.84 6.57 3.12
CA ILE A 128 7.72 5.56 3.70
C ILE A 128 7.79 4.32 2.81
N THR A 129 6.68 3.92 2.20
CA THR A 129 6.68 2.82 1.22
C THR A 129 7.48 3.17 -0.02
N LEU A 130 7.37 4.40 -0.55
CA LEU A 130 8.21 4.83 -1.67
C LEU A 130 9.70 4.74 -1.32
N LYS A 131 10.10 5.23 -0.13
CA LYS A 131 11.49 5.13 0.35
C LYS A 131 11.95 3.69 0.51
N ALA A 132 11.08 2.80 0.99
CA ALA A 132 11.38 1.38 1.08
C ALA A 132 11.71 0.75 -0.29
N PHE A 133 11.12 1.28 -1.36
CA PHE A 133 11.41 0.89 -2.75
C PHE A 133 12.59 1.66 -3.38
N ASN A 134 13.38 2.38 -2.57
CA ASN A 134 14.47 3.28 -2.99
C ASN A 134 14.01 4.47 -3.86
N MET A 135 12.76 4.90 -3.72
CA MET A 135 12.25 6.13 -4.33
C MET A 135 12.10 7.20 -3.26
N ILE A 136 12.75 8.34 -3.44
CA ILE A 136 12.69 9.43 -2.46
C ILE A 136 11.64 10.42 -2.97
N PRO A 137 10.46 10.54 -2.32
CA PRO A 137 9.50 11.56 -2.70
C PRO A 137 10.03 12.93 -2.25
N THR A 138 10.01 13.90 -3.15
CA THR A 138 10.60 15.23 -2.94
C THR A 138 9.57 16.35 -2.97
N GLU A 139 8.41 16.13 -3.58
CA GLU A 139 7.34 17.11 -3.71
C GLU A 139 5.98 16.40 -3.70
N CYS A 140 4.97 17.02 -3.10
CA CYS A 140 3.60 16.53 -3.14
C CYS A 140 2.59 17.68 -3.15
N PHE A 141 1.62 17.62 -4.06
CA PHE A 141 0.40 18.39 -3.93
C PHE A 141 -0.58 17.64 -3.02
N ASP A 142 -0.87 18.18 -1.84
CA ASP A 142 -1.65 17.49 -0.80
C ASP A 142 -3.18 17.72 -0.90
N GLY A 143 -3.61 18.44 -1.94
CA GLY A 143 -4.99 18.91 -2.13
C GLY A 143 -5.17 20.40 -1.86
N PHE A 144 -4.23 21.05 -1.19
CA PHE A 144 -4.25 22.48 -0.88
C PHE A 144 -3.03 23.21 -1.43
N SER A 145 -1.85 22.66 -1.21
CA SER A 145 -0.58 23.26 -1.61
C SER A 145 0.38 22.24 -2.22
N VAL A 146 1.24 22.76 -3.08
CA VAL A 146 2.46 22.06 -3.48
C VAL A 146 3.46 22.22 -2.34
N ASN A 147 3.93 21.11 -1.79
CA ASN A 147 4.85 21.08 -0.66
C ASN A 147 6.13 20.34 -1.05
N GLU A 148 7.28 20.96 -0.77
CA GLU A 148 8.57 20.26 -0.77
C GLU A 148 8.65 19.34 0.46
N ILE A 149 9.18 18.14 0.26
CA ILE A 149 9.39 17.14 1.29
C ILE A 149 10.86 17.17 1.71
N GLN A 150 11.13 17.76 2.86
CA GLN A 150 12.48 17.87 3.40
C GLN A 150 12.74 16.72 4.37
N TRP A 151 13.44 15.70 3.91
CA TRP A 151 13.81 14.54 4.71
C TRP A 151 14.93 14.88 5.69
N GLU A 152 14.65 14.78 6.98
CA GLU A 152 15.64 14.92 8.05
C GLU A 152 16.33 13.58 8.35
N SER A 153 15.62 12.48 8.13
CA SER A 153 16.13 11.12 8.31
C SER A 153 15.49 10.14 7.33
N ASP A 154 15.72 8.84 7.54
CA ASP A 154 15.05 7.78 6.77
C ASP A 154 13.53 7.79 6.98
N PHE A 155 13.05 8.27 8.13
CA PHE A 155 11.64 8.12 8.54
C PHE A 155 10.97 9.43 8.96
N GLU A 156 11.72 10.51 9.11
CA GLU A 156 11.22 11.82 9.53
C GLU A 156 11.45 12.84 8.42
N TYR A 157 10.43 13.67 8.18
CA TYR A 157 10.43 14.73 7.19
C TYR A 157 9.51 15.86 7.62
N ASP A 158 9.77 17.04 7.07
CA ASP A 158 8.88 18.20 7.16
C ASP A 158 8.34 18.58 5.78
N PHE A 159 7.22 19.29 5.78
CA PHE A 159 6.69 19.94 4.59
C PHE A 159 7.04 21.42 4.59
N VAL A 160 7.56 21.89 3.46
CA VAL A 160 7.74 23.31 3.20
C VAL A 160 6.85 23.72 2.03
N GLU A 161 5.88 24.59 2.28
CA GLU A 161 4.96 25.09 1.26
C GLU A 161 5.71 25.85 0.16
N LEU A 162 5.51 25.43 -1.09
CA LEU A 162 6.01 26.09 -2.28
C LEU A 162 4.91 26.99 -2.87
N LYS A 163 4.87 28.25 -2.40
CA LYS A 163 3.75 29.17 -2.69
C LYS A 163 3.60 29.49 -4.18
N ASN A 164 4.71 29.76 -4.87
CA ASN A 164 4.67 30.14 -6.29
C ASN A 164 4.18 28.97 -7.15
N GLU A 165 4.62 27.76 -6.80
CA GLU A 165 4.29 26.49 -7.44
C GLU A 165 2.82 26.15 -7.19
N THR A 166 2.33 26.39 -5.97
CA THR A 166 0.92 26.26 -5.61
C THR A 166 0.04 27.20 -6.44
N GLU A 167 0.41 28.48 -6.54
CA GLU A 167 -0.31 29.45 -7.37
C GLU A 167 -0.33 29.03 -8.84
N ALA A 168 0.83 28.63 -9.38
CA ALA A 168 0.95 28.19 -10.76
C ALA A 168 0.14 26.91 -11.04
N TYR A 169 0.13 25.96 -10.10
CA TYR A 169 -0.64 24.72 -10.21
C TYR A 169 -2.15 25.00 -10.21
N ILE A 170 -2.64 25.78 -9.23
CA ILE A 170 -4.06 26.12 -9.11
C ILE A 170 -4.57 26.91 -10.33
N GLN A 171 -3.73 27.78 -10.91
CA GLN A 171 -4.12 28.53 -12.11
C GLN A 171 -4.45 27.63 -13.31
N LYS A 172 -3.77 26.48 -13.46
CA LYS A 172 -4.04 25.51 -14.55
C LYS A 172 -5.46 24.95 -14.53
N PHE A 173 -6.12 24.95 -13.38
CA PHE A 173 -7.48 24.43 -13.21
C PHE A 173 -8.57 25.53 -13.22
N LYS A 174 -8.17 26.81 -13.27
CA LYS A 174 -9.10 27.95 -13.34
C LYS A 174 -9.31 28.46 -14.77
N SER A 175 -8.45 28.08 -15.70
CA SER A 175 -8.52 28.40 -17.15
C SER A 175 -9.32 27.37 -17.92
#